data_AF-A0A6B3D5D0-F1
#
_entry.id   AF-A0A6B3D5D0-F1
#
_cell.length_a   1.000
_cell.length_b   1.000
_cell.length_c   1.000
_cell.angle_alpha   90.00
_cell.angle_beta   90.00
_cell.angle_gamma   90.00
#
_symmetry.space_group_name_H-M   'P 1'
#
loop_
_entity.id
_entity.type
_entity.pdbx_description
1 polymer ?
#
loop_
_entity_poly.entity_id
_entity_poly.type
_entity_poly.pdbx_seq_one_letter_code
_entity_poly.pdbx_strand_id
1 'polypeptide(L)'
;RHEDAATVRAAMNEGIAAAMKTFQEEAGLGRIGYHGKAKGDRPSTGRYVDSTGFTAAIFTHEVSRAGDPQLHAHVAVLNKIKVLDQDGNEHFVTLDSRSVKNAREAAAAVFERTMEQAIERDLPVVFEMRPD
;
A
#
# COMPACT_ATOMS: atom_id res chain seq x y z
N ARG A 1 8.13 -21.92 18.91
CA ARG A 1 8.71 -23.04 18.11
C ARG A 1 8.96 -22.51 16.68
N HIS A 2 9.77 -23.18 15.86
CA HIS A 2 10.02 -22.69 14.47
C HIS A 2 8.73 -22.61 13.64
N GLU A 3 7.78 -23.50 13.90
CA GLU A 3 6.47 -23.51 13.25
C GLU A 3 5.65 -22.25 13.59
N ASP A 4 5.55 -21.87 14.87
CA ASP A 4 4.86 -20.64 15.30
C ASP A 4 5.44 -19.39 14.61
N ALA A 5 6.77 -19.32 14.44
CA ALA A 5 7.44 -18.21 13.76
C ALA A 5 7.07 -18.13 12.27
N ALA A 6 6.94 -19.28 11.60
CA ALA A 6 6.47 -19.35 10.22
C ALA A 6 5.00 -18.89 10.09
N THR A 7 4.15 -19.25 11.06
CA THR A 7 2.76 -18.79 11.15
C THR A 7 2.68 -17.27 11.30
N VAL A 8 3.47 -16.67 12.19
CA VAL A 8 3.53 -15.21 12.35
C VAL A 8 3.98 -14.52 11.07
N ARG A 9 4.99 -15.07 10.37
CA ARG A 9 5.44 -14.53 9.08
C ARG A 9 4.36 -14.65 7.99
N ALA A 10 3.59 -15.74 7.97
CA ALA A 10 2.48 -15.91 7.05
C ALA A 10 1.36 -14.89 7.31
N ALA A 11 0.97 -14.70 8.58
CA ALA A 11 0.00 -13.69 8.98
C ALA A 11 0.43 -12.26 8.61
N MET A 12 1.71 -11.93 8.76
CA MET A 12 2.27 -10.66 8.29
C MET A 12 2.10 -10.50 6.77
N ASN A 13 2.33 -11.55 5.98
CA ASN A 13 2.12 -11.51 4.53
C ASN A 13 0.64 -11.33 4.17
N GLU A 14 -0.30 -11.95 4.90
CA GLU A 14 -1.74 -11.71 4.76
C GLU A 14 -2.07 -10.23 5.01
N GLY A 15 -1.54 -9.66 6.11
CA GLY A 15 -1.68 -8.23 6.42
C GLY A 15 -1.12 -7.33 5.31
N ILE A 16 0.07 -7.62 4.78
CA ILE A 16 0.66 -6.85 3.67
C ILE A 16 -0.25 -6.89 2.45
N ALA A 17 -0.77 -8.06 2.08
CA ALA A 17 -1.66 -8.20 0.94
C ALA A 17 -2.95 -7.37 1.11
N ALA A 18 -3.55 -7.42 2.30
CA ALA A 18 -4.75 -6.64 2.62
C ALA A 18 -4.50 -5.14 2.56
N ALA A 19 -3.40 -4.67 3.15
CA ALA A 19 -3.02 -3.26 3.14
C ALA A 19 -2.70 -2.75 1.72
N MET A 20 -2.03 -3.56 0.90
CA MET A 20 -1.74 -3.21 -0.49
C MET A 20 -3.01 -3.14 -1.36
N LYS A 21 -4.01 -3.99 -1.06
CA LYS A 21 -5.34 -3.87 -1.68
C LYS A 21 -6.00 -2.55 -1.31
N THR A 22 -6.02 -2.18 -0.02
CA THR A 22 -6.53 -0.87 0.44
C THR A 22 -5.80 0.29 -0.23
N PHE A 23 -4.46 0.24 -0.33
CA PHE A 23 -3.71 1.26 -1.05
C PHE A 23 -4.09 1.35 -2.53
N GLN A 24 -4.34 0.22 -3.21
CA GLN A 24 -4.75 0.25 -4.60
C GLN A 24 -6.15 0.85 -4.77
N GLU A 25 -7.08 0.54 -3.87
CA GLU A 25 -8.47 1.04 -3.90
C GLU A 25 -8.53 2.54 -3.56
N GLU A 26 -7.80 2.99 -2.55
CA GLU A 26 -7.89 4.36 -2.02
C GLU A 26 -6.87 5.33 -2.66
N ALA A 27 -5.74 4.80 -3.12
CA ALA A 27 -4.61 5.61 -3.57
C ALA A 27 -4.13 5.28 -4.99
N GLY A 28 -4.83 4.41 -5.71
CA GLY A 28 -4.57 4.03 -7.09
C GLY A 28 -4.77 5.14 -8.11
N LEU A 29 -4.29 6.37 -7.88
CA LEU A 29 -4.58 7.54 -8.69
C LEU A 29 -3.35 8.03 -9.45
N GLY A 30 -3.56 8.31 -10.73
CA GLY A 30 -2.61 8.99 -11.61
C GLY A 30 -3.20 10.29 -12.15
N ARG A 31 -2.41 10.96 -12.99
CA ARG A 31 -2.78 12.24 -13.60
C ARG A 31 -2.42 12.25 -15.08
N ILE A 32 -3.40 12.56 -15.93
CA ILE A 32 -3.23 12.68 -17.39
C ILE A 32 -3.71 14.03 -17.88
N GLY A 33 -3.20 14.46 -19.04
CA GLY A 33 -3.49 15.77 -19.63
C GLY A 33 -2.53 16.88 -19.18
N TYR A 34 -2.75 18.10 -19.67
CA TYR A 34 -1.90 19.25 -19.36
C TYR A 34 -2.36 19.93 -18.07
N HIS A 35 -1.48 19.96 -17.07
CA HIS A 35 -1.74 20.53 -15.74
C HIS A 35 -1.12 21.92 -15.51
N GLY A 36 -0.70 22.60 -16.58
CA GLY A 36 -0.30 24.00 -16.46
C GLY A 36 -1.51 24.89 -16.18
N LYS A 37 -1.25 26.11 -15.67
CA LYS A 37 -2.30 27.12 -15.54
C LYS A 37 -2.94 27.36 -16.91
N ALA A 38 -4.26 27.52 -16.93
CA ALA A 38 -4.95 27.98 -18.13
C ALA A 38 -4.32 29.30 -18.59
N LYS A 39 -4.04 29.41 -19.89
CA LYS A 39 -3.38 30.59 -20.48
C LYS A 39 -4.17 31.06 -21.70
N GLY A 40 -4.82 32.21 -21.56
CA GLY A 40 -5.78 32.69 -22.56
C GLY A 40 -6.87 31.65 -22.79
N ASP A 41 -7.14 31.33 -24.06
CA ASP A 41 -8.16 30.35 -24.46
C ASP A 41 -7.73 28.88 -24.32
N ARG A 42 -6.54 28.60 -23.76
CA ARG A 42 -6.09 27.22 -23.52
C ARG A 42 -6.44 26.80 -22.09
N PRO A 43 -7.48 25.97 -21.88
CA PRO A 43 -7.82 25.48 -20.55
C PRO A 43 -6.79 24.46 -20.05
N SER A 44 -6.72 24.30 -18.72
CA SER A 44 -6.08 23.13 -18.12
C SER A 44 -6.92 21.89 -18.44
N THR A 45 -6.29 20.86 -19.01
CA THR A 45 -6.96 19.61 -19.39
C THR A 45 -6.61 18.45 -18.46
N GLY A 46 -5.81 18.74 -17.44
CA GLY A 46 -5.36 17.78 -16.46
C GLY A 46 -6.49 17.21 -15.61
N ARG A 47 -6.54 15.88 -15.50
CA ARG A 47 -7.53 15.14 -14.70
C ARG A 47 -6.88 13.99 -13.94
N TYR A 48 -7.50 13.61 -12.82
CA TYR A 48 -7.15 12.39 -12.12
C TYR A 48 -7.81 11.19 -12.80
N VAL A 49 -7.11 10.06 -12.81
CA VAL A 49 -7.59 8.80 -13.37
C VAL A 49 -7.13 7.64 -12.50
N ASP A 50 -7.97 6.63 -12.40
CA ASP A 50 -7.65 5.42 -11.67
C ASP A 50 -6.61 4.57 -12.40
N SER A 51 -5.75 3.97 -11.61
CA SER A 51 -4.78 2.99 -12.05
C SER A 51 -5.44 1.64 -12.23
N THR A 52 -4.89 0.84 -13.14
CA THR A 52 -5.27 -0.58 -13.25
C THR A 52 -4.54 -1.44 -12.22
N GLY A 53 -3.74 -0.84 -11.33
CA GLY A 53 -3.02 -1.51 -10.26
C GLY A 53 -1.59 -1.02 -10.06
N PHE A 54 -0.94 -1.58 -9.04
CA PHE A 54 0.43 -1.27 -8.66
C PHE A 54 1.43 -2.35 -9.06
N THR A 55 2.68 -1.94 -9.17
CA THR A 55 3.83 -2.84 -9.19
C THR A 55 4.63 -2.59 -7.92
N ALA A 56 4.87 -3.63 -7.13
CA ALA A 56 5.63 -3.54 -5.89
C ALA A 56 6.54 -4.75 -5.69
N ALA A 57 7.63 -4.55 -4.97
CA ALA A 57 8.51 -5.61 -4.49
C ALA A 57 8.52 -5.63 -2.95
N ILE A 58 8.46 -6.82 -2.36
CA ILE A 58 8.39 -7.01 -0.90
C ILE A 58 9.73 -7.58 -0.41
N PHE A 59 10.34 -6.90 0.54
CA PHE A 59 11.59 -7.30 1.18
C PHE A 59 11.37 -7.45 2.69
N THR A 60 11.31 -8.69 3.17
CA THR A 60 11.10 -8.99 4.60
C THR A 60 12.42 -9.07 5.35
N HIS A 61 12.47 -8.46 6.53
CA HIS A 61 13.59 -8.42 7.45
C HIS A 61 13.13 -8.82 8.86
N GLU A 62 14.06 -9.31 9.68
CA GLU A 62 13.75 -9.87 11.01
C GLU A 62 14.47 -9.16 12.16
N VAL A 63 15.39 -8.24 11.85
CA VAL A 63 16.25 -7.55 12.83
C VAL A 63 16.14 -6.04 12.70
N SER A 64 16.14 -5.37 13.84
CA SER A 64 16.14 -3.91 13.92
C SER A 64 17.54 -3.36 13.62
N ARG A 65 17.63 -2.02 13.47
CA ARG A 65 18.92 -1.33 13.34
C ARG A 65 19.84 -1.51 14.55
N ALA A 66 19.27 -1.75 15.74
CA ALA A 66 20.03 -2.01 16.97
C ALA A 66 20.38 -3.50 17.14
N GLY A 67 19.90 -4.38 16.25
CA GLY A 67 20.10 -5.83 16.33
C GLY A 67 19.02 -6.57 17.12
N ASP A 68 17.98 -5.89 17.57
CA ASP A 68 16.86 -6.51 18.29
C ASP A 68 15.91 -7.25 17.34
N PRO A 69 15.17 -8.27 17.80
CA PRO A 69 14.11 -8.89 17.01
C PRO A 69 13.06 -7.88 16.55
N GLN A 70 12.89 -7.73 15.23
CA GLN A 70 11.93 -6.83 14.62
C GLN A 70 11.54 -7.36 13.23
N LEU A 71 10.47 -8.14 13.19
CA LEU A 71 9.88 -8.58 11.92
C LEU A 71 9.21 -7.38 11.21
N HIS A 72 9.71 -7.01 10.04
CA HIS A 72 9.18 -5.91 9.23
C HIS A 72 9.44 -6.15 7.74
N ALA A 73 8.70 -5.45 6.88
CA ALA A 73 8.87 -5.57 5.43
C ALA A 73 8.91 -4.19 4.78
N HIS A 74 9.80 -4.04 3.82
CA HIS A 74 9.76 -2.93 2.88
C HIS A 74 8.98 -3.34 1.65
N VAL A 75 7.83 -2.70 1.45
CA VAL A 75 7.05 -2.83 0.20
C VAL A 75 7.40 -1.66 -0.70
N ALA A 76 8.35 -1.87 -1.61
CA ALA A 76 8.81 -0.86 -2.55
C ALA A 76 7.83 -0.75 -3.72
N VAL A 77 6.98 0.28 -3.71
CA VAL A 77 6.01 0.57 -4.78
C VAL A 77 6.68 1.38 -5.89
N LEU A 78 6.59 0.91 -7.13
CA LEU A 78 7.09 1.62 -8.30
C LEU A 78 6.28 2.90 -8.53
N ASN A 79 6.94 4.05 -8.63
CA ASN A 79 6.30 5.33 -8.98
C ASN A 79 6.02 5.45 -10.49
N LYS A 80 5.39 4.41 -11.06
CA LYS A 80 4.94 4.34 -12.44
C LYS A 80 3.76 3.37 -12.49
N ILE A 81 2.59 3.89 -12.81
CA ILE A 81 1.33 3.15 -12.84
C ILE A 81 0.72 3.20 -14.23
N LYS A 82 0.01 2.13 -14.60
CA LYS A 82 -0.80 2.09 -15.82
C LYS A 82 -2.18 2.65 -15.51
N VAL A 83 -2.66 3.57 -16.32
CA VAL A 83 -3.99 4.17 -16.25
C VAL A 83 -4.63 4.13 -17.63
N LEU A 84 -5.96 4.15 -17.68
CA LEU A 84 -6.72 4.25 -18.94
C LEU A 84 -7.37 5.62 -19.05
N ASP A 85 -7.35 6.22 -20.23
CA ASP A 85 -8.20 7.38 -20.49
C ASP A 85 -9.64 6.96 -20.81
N GLN A 86 -10.52 7.96 -21.01
CA GLN A 86 -11.93 7.76 -21.31
C GLN A 86 -12.19 7.01 -22.63
N ASP A 87 -11.22 7.02 -23.54
CA ASP A 87 -11.27 6.35 -24.84
C ASP A 87 -10.62 4.96 -24.77
N GLY A 88 -10.14 4.54 -23.58
CA GLY A 88 -9.50 3.26 -23.33
C GLY A 88 -8.02 3.20 -23.69
N ASN A 89 -7.37 4.31 -24.05
CA ASN A 89 -5.95 4.30 -24.35
C ASN A 89 -5.12 4.15 -23.08
N GLU A 90 -4.05 3.36 -23.17
CA GLU A 90 -3.13 3.15 -22.06
C GLU A 90 -2.14 4.31 -21.90
N HIS A 91 -1.97 4.76 -20.66
CA HIS A 91 -0.95 5.74 -20.29
C HIS A 91 -0.15 5.22 -19.10
N PHE A 92 1.15 5.49 -19.08
CA PHE A 92 1.99 5.20 -17.91
C PHE A 92 2.42 6.50 -17.25
N VAL A 93 1.88 6.78 -16.07
CA VAL A 93 2.06 8.03 -15.33
C VAL A 93 2.61 7.78 -13.93
N THR A 94 3.01 8.84 -13.24
CA THR A 94 3.42 8.74 -11.83
C THR A 94 2.21 8.59 -10.93
N LEU A 95 2.41 7.93 -9.79
CA LEU A 95 1.42 7.82 -8.73
C LEU A 95 1.19 9.18 -8.07
N ASP A 96 -0.05 9.49 -7.72
CA ASP A 96 -0.36 10.69 -6.96
C ASP A 96 0.09 10.52 -5.50
N SER A 97 1.13 11.26 -5.11
CA SER A 97 1.68 11.16 -3.75
C SER A 97 0.70 11.57 -2.64
N ARG A 98 -0.31 12.39 -2.94
CA ARG A 98 -1.26 12.88 -1.92
C ARG A 98 -2.29 11.81 -1.60
N SER A 99 -2.80 11.10 -2.61
CA SER A 99 -3.70 9.96 -2.37
C SER A 99 -3.01 8.90 -1.51
N VAL A 100 -1.76 8.56 -1.80
CA VAL A 100 -0.96 7.60 -1.01
C VAL A 100 -0.79 8.07 0.43
N LYS A 101 -0.42 9.35 0.63
CA LYS A 101 -0.28 9.93 1.97
C LYS A 101 -1.58 9.83 2.77
N ASN A 102 -2.72 10.12 2.14
CA ASN A 102 -4.02 10.13 2.80
C ASN A 102 -4.51 8.71 3.14
N ALA A 103 -4.20 7.72 2.30
CA ALA A 103 -4.56 6.32 2.53
C ALA A 103 -3.69 5.60 3.58
N ARG A 104 -2.59 6.22 4.03
CA ARG A 104 -1.58 5.58 4.90
C ARG A 104 -2.17 4.98 6.17
N GLU A 105 -2.96 5.75 6.91
CA GLU A 105 -3.50 5.30 8.21
C GLU A 105 -4.56 4.20 8.02
N ALA A 106 -5.37 4.30 6.95
CA ALA A 106 -6.36 3.27 6.64
C ALA A 106 -5.68 1.93 6.30
N ALA A 107 -4.64 1.97 5.45
CA ALA A 107 -3.87 0.78 5.12
C ALA A 107 -3.11 0.20 6.33
N ALA A 108 -2.61 1.05 7.24
CA ALA A 108 -1.96 0.61 8.47
C ALA A 108 -2.95 -0.11 9.40
N ALA A 109 -4.15 0.45 9.61
CA ALA A 109 -5.18 -0.19 10.43
C ALA A 109 -5.64 -1.55 9.84
N VAL A 110 -5.77 -1.63 8.51
CA VAL A 110 -6.09 -2.90 7.82
C VAL A 110 -4.96 -3.91 7.97
N PHE A 111 -3.70 -3.48 7.78
CA PHE A 111 -2.53 -4.34 7.98
C PHE A 111 -2.53 -4.96 9.39
N GLU A 112 -2.59 -4.12 10.42
CA GLU A 112 -2.52 -4.53 11.82
C GLU A 112 -3.67 -5.48 12.15
N ARG A 113 -4.90 -5.09 11.81
CA ARG A 113 -6.09 -5.89 12.14
C ARG A 113 -6.11 -7.23 11.43
N THR A 114 -5.74 -7.28 10.14
CA THR A 114 -5.67 -8.54 9.40
C THR A 114 -4.59 -9.46 9.97
N MET A 115 -3.42 -8.91 10.31
CA MET A 115 -2.33 -9.68 10.90
C MET A 115 -2.72 -10.24 12.27
N GLU A 116 -3.31 -9.43 13.15
CA GLU A 116 -3.81 -9.86 14.47
C GLU A 116 -4.82 -11.00 14.34
N GLN A 117 -5.83 -10.83 13.49
CA GLN A 117 -6.87 -11.85 13.27
C GLN A 117 -6.29 -13.15 12.71
N ALA A 118 -5.33 -13.07 11.79
CA ALA A 118 -4.66 -14.25 11.27
C ALA A 118 -3.83 -14.97 12.35
N ILE A 119 -3.16 -14.22 13.23
CA ILE A 119 -2.41 -14.78 14.35
C ILE A 119 -3.35 -15.45 15.37
N GLU A 120 -4.44 -14.80 15.80
CA GLU A 120 -5.41 -15.38 16.75
C GLU A 120 -6.14 -16.61 16.18
N ARG A 121 -6.34 -16.65 14.86
CA ARG A 121 -6.94 -17.79 14.16
C ARG A 121 -6.06 -19.04 14.28
N ASP A 122 -4.75 -18.88 14.13
CA ASP A 122 -3.83 -19.99 13.92
C ASP A 122 -2.96 -20.31 15.14
N LEU A 123 -2.89 -19.41 16.13
CA LEU A 123 -2.11 -19.57 17.36
C LEU A 123 -2.99 -19.29 18.60
N PRO A 124 -2.76 -19.99 19.73
CA PRO A 124 -3.53 -19.79 20.95
C PRO A 124 -3.03 -18.55 21.72
N VAL A 125 -3.18 -17.38 21.13
CA VAL A 125 -2.77 -16.08 21.70
C VAL A 125 -3.94 -15.11 21.76
N VAL A 126 -3.78 -14.05 22.54
CA VAL A 126 -4.71 -12.91 22.60
C VAL A 126 -3.91 -11.64 22.43
N PHE A 127 -4.46 -10.66 21.70
CA PHE A 127 -3.88 -9.32 21.62
C PHE A 127 -4.45 -8.41 22.71
N GLU A 128 -3.58 -7.64 23.34
CA GLU A 128 -3.95 -6.63 24.33
C GLU A 128 -3.27 -5.30 23.99
N MET A 129 -3.98 -4.20 24.25
CA MET A 129 -3.39 -2.87 24.15
C MET A 129 -2.29 -2.74 25.20
N ARG A 130 -1.10 -2.32 24.77
CA ARG A 130 -0.03 -1.99 25.72
C ARG A 130 -0.47 -0.78 26.56
N PRO A 131 -0.23 -0.76 27.88
CA PRO A 131 -0.40 0.46 28.67
C PRO A 131 0.49 1.58 28.12
N ASP A 132 0.00 2.81 28.25
CA ASP A 132 0.72 4.03 27.88
C ASP A 132 1.97 4.27 28.75
#